data_AF-A0A2M8JQY6-F1
#
_entry.id   AF-A0A2M8JQY6-F1
#
_cell.length_a   1.000
_cell.length_b   1.000
_cell.length_c   1.000
_cell.angle_alpha   90.00
_cell.angle_beta   90.00
_cell.angle_gamma   90.00
#
_symmetry.space_group_name_H-M   'P 1'
#
loop_
_entity.id
_entity.type
_entity.pdbx_description
1 polymer ?
#
loop_
_entity_poly.entity_id
_entity_poly.type
_entity_poly.pdbx_seq_one_letter_code
_entity_poly.pdbx_strand_id
1 'polypeptide(L)'
;MESTKMINLCIVNLKASQERVMESQFRKNFAEVIKEMRGVRSYRAFAKLLGVSHPTIKAWENLEGTPDQESLERVAALRGESLLDFKEFLGGFKKPTSFQKLVQQVRSIPDDELAVLLRAIADRIENY
;
A
#
# COMPACT_ATOMS: atom_id res chain seq x y z
N MET A 1 -20.09 21.67 -36.84
CA MET A 1 -20.80 20.83 -35.84
C MET A 1 -20.08 19.50 -35.57
N GLU A 2 -19.31 18.94 -36.51
CA GLU A 2 -18.50 17.73 -36.29
C GLU A 2 -17.25 17.94 -35.43
N SER A 3 -16.59 19.10 -35.52
CA SER A 3 -15.37 19.40 -34.74
C SER A 3 -15.59 19.34 -33.21
N THR A 4 -16.71 19.87 -32.71
CA THR A 4 -17.07 19.81 -31.29
C THR A 4 -17.36 18.38 -30.80
N LYS A 5 -17.94 17.52 -31.67
CA LYS A 5 -18.18 16.10 -31.35
C LYS A 5 -16.87 15.32 -31.25
N MET A 6 -15.92 15.58 -32.13
CA MET A 6 -14.60 14.95 -32.11
C MET A 6 -13.76 15.36 -30.90
N ILE A 7 -13.80 16.64 -30.50
CA ILE A 7 -13.12 17.13 -29.30
C ILE A 7 -13.71 16.47 -28.04
N ASN A 8 -15.04 16.40 -27.91
CA ASN A 8 -15.67 15.75 -26.75
C ASN A 8 -15.35 14.26 -26.67
N LEU A 9 -15.37 13.54 -27.80
CA LEU A 9 -15.01 12.11 -27.84
C LEU A 9 -13.55 11.89 -27.42
N CYS A 10 -12.64 12.76 -27.87
CA CYS A 10 -11.23 12.69 -27.50
C CYS A 10 -11.01 12.95 -25.99
N ILE A 11 -11.70 13.94 -25.42
CA ILE A 11 -11.65 14.24 -23.97
C ILE A 11 -12.20 13.07 -23.14
N VAL A 12 -13.32 12.47 -23.53
CA VAL A 12 -13.91 11.31 -22.84
C VAL A 12 -12.95 10.12 -22.87
N ASN A 13 -12.37 9.83 -24.03
CA ASN A 13 -11.41 8.73 -24.17
C ASN A 13 -10.11 8.98 -23.37
N LEU A 14 -9.62 10.22 -23.32
CA LEU A 14 -8.47 10.60 -22.52
C LEU A 14 -8.75 10.38 -21.03
N LYS A 15 -9.90 10.85 -20.51
CA LYS A 15 -10.30 10.64 -19.11
C LYS A 15 -10.44 9.16 -18.77
N ALA A 16 -11.13 8.38 -19.61
CA ALA A 16 -11.28 6.94 -19.40
C ALA A 16 -9.96 6.17 -19.51
N SER A 17 -8.99 6.67 -20.30
CA SER A 17 -7.64 6.11 -20.32
C SER A 17 -6.87 6.41 -19.04
N GLN A 18 -6.99 7.62 -18.51
CA GLN A 18 -6.37 8.03 -17.25
C GLN A 18 -6.96 7.25 -16.08
N GLU A 19 -8.29 7.14 -15.96
CA GLU A 19 -8.95 6.34 -14.91
C GLU A 19 -8.50 4.88 -14.90
N ARG A 20 -8.39 4.24 -16.08
CA ARG A 20 -7.89 2.85 -16.18
C ARG A 20 -6.42 2.71 -15.75
N VAL A 21 -5.58 3.69 -16.06
CA VAL A 21 -4.18 3.71 -15.63
C VAL A 21 -4.08 3.91 -14.11
N MET A 22 -4.87 4.82 -13.54
CA MET A 22 -4.94 5.08 -12.10
C MET A 22 -5.42 3.85 -11.33
N GLU A 23 -6.46 3.19 -11.84
CA GLU A 23 -6.99 1.95 -11.26
C GLU A 23 -5.96 0.80 -11.31
N SER A 24 -5.20 0.70 -12.40
CA SER A 24 -4.10 -0.26 -12.53
C SER A 24 -2.96 0.02 -11.55
N GLN A 25 -2.58 1.29 -11.38
CA GLN A 25 -1.54 1.69 -10.43
C GLN A 25 -1.95 1.45 -8.99
N PHE A 26 -3.21 1.78 -8.64
CA PHE A 26 -3.77 1.55 -7.32
C PHE A 26 -3.65 0.09 -6.90
N ARG A 27 -4.10 -0.82 -7.76
CA ARG A 27 -4.04 -2.28 -7.49
C ARG A 27 -2.61 -2.78 -7.34
N LYS A 28 -1.70 -2.32 -8.20
CA LYS A 28 -0.27 -2.68 -8.13
C LYS A 28 0.35 -2.24 -6.82
N ASN A 29 0.18 -0.97 -6.45
CA ASN A 29 0.70 -0.44 -5.20
C ASN A 29 0.09 -1.18 -4.00
N PHE A 30 -1.20 -1.49 -4.04
CA PHE A 30 -1.87 -2.23 -2.97
C PHE A 30 -1.31 -3.64 -2.83
N ALA A 31 -1.16 -4.39 -3.92
CA ALA A 31 -0.59 -5.72 -3.91
C ALA A 31 0.83 -5.75 -3.33
N GLU A 32 1.68 -4.80 -3.70
CA GLU A 32 3.04 -4.68 -3.15
C GLU A 32 3.01 -4.38 -1.65
N VAL A 33 2.15 -3.46 -1.20
CA VAL A 33 1.95 -3.22 0.24
C VAL A 33 1.56 -4.49 0.99
N ILE A 34 0.62 -5.27 0.46
CA ILE A 34 0.18 -6.53 1.08
C ILE A 34 1.34 -7.52 1.17
N LYS A 35 2.12 -7.70 0.10
CA LYS A 35 3.30 -8.58 0.08
C LYS A 35 4.34 -8.16 1.12
N GLU A 36 4.67 -6.87 1.16
CA GLU A 36 5.65 -6.31 2.09
C GLU A 36 5.20 -6.48 3.56
N MET A 37 3.94 -6.19 3.85
CA MET A 37 3.41 -6.33 5.21
C MET A 37 3.34 -7.79 5.65
N ARG A 38 3.02 -8.71 4.74
CA ARG A 38 3.07 -10.14 5.02
C ARG A 38 4.51 -10.58 5.33
N GLY A 39 5.46 -10.12 4.53
CA GLY A 39 6.86 -10.54 4.62
C GLY A 39 6.97 -12.07 4.53
N VAL A 40 7.69 -12.67 5.48
CA VAL A 40 7.89 -14.13 5.54
C VAL A 40 6.72 -14.90 6.20
N ARG A 41 5.69 -14.21 6.69
CA ARG A 41 4.55 -14.87 7.35
C ARG A 41 3.76 -15.69 6.34
N SER A 42 3.18 -16.80 6.82
CA SER A 42 2.20 -17.54 6.02
C SER A 42 0.98 -16.66 5.75
N TYR A 43 0.34 -16.86 4.60
CA TYR A 43 -0.91 -16.20 4.26
C TYR A 43 -1.98 -16.35 5.36
N ARG A 44 -2.05 -17.50 6.05
CA ARG A 44 -3.01 -17.73 7.13
C ARG A 44 -2.72 -16.86 8.35
N ALA A 45 -1.45 -16.78 8.75
CA ALA A 45 -1.04 -15.96 9.89
C ALA A 45 -1.30 -14.48 9.60
N PHE A 46 -0.97 -14.01 8.40
CA PHE A 46 -1.18 -12.62 8.01
C PHE A 46 -2.66 -12.27 7.82
N ALA A 47 -3.45 -13.16 7.21
CA ALA A 47 -4.89 -12.97 7.08
C ALA A 47 -5.58 -12.86 8.44
N LYS A 48 -5.16 -13.68 9.43
CA LYS A 48 -5.64 -13.57 10.82
C LYS A 48 -5.29 -12.23 11.44
N LEU A 49 -4.07 -11.73 11.21
CA LEU A 49 -3.64 -10.40 11.70
C LEU A 49 -4.49 -9.27 11.12
N LEU A 50 -4.82 -9.34 9.82
CA LEU A 50 -5.65 -8.34 9.14
C LEU A 50 -7.16 -8.52 9.33
N GLY A 51 -7.60 -9.62 9.93
CA GLY A 51 -9.03 -9.93 10.11
C GLY A 51 -9.76 -10.29 8.80
N VAL A 52 -9.06 -10.90 7.83
CA VAL A 52 -9.63 -11.32 6.54
C VAL A 52 -9.35 -12.79 6.25
N SER A 53 -9.88 -13.31 5.14
CA SER A 53 -9.64 -14.70 4.74
C SER A 53 -8.27 -14.88 4.06
N HIS A 54 -7.68 -16.06 4.19
CA HIS A 54 -6.45 -16.42 3.46
C HIS A 54 -6.57 -16.24 1.94
N PRO A 55 -7.65 -16.74 1.28
CA PRO A 55 -7.87 -16.50 -0.14
C PRO A 55 -7.92 -15.02 -0.52
N THR A 56 -8.47 -14.15 0.34
CA THR A 56 -8.53 -12.70 0.12
C THR A 56 -7.14 -12.09 -0.01
N ILE A 57 -6.22 -12.41 0.90
CA ILE A 57 -4.82 -11.92 0.82
C ILE A 57 -4.16 -12.40 -0.47
N LYS A 58 -4.32 -13.67 -0.80
CA LYS A 58 -3.72 -14.25 -2.02
C LYS A 58 -4.25 -13.57 -3.29
N ALA A 59 -5.55 -13.32 -3.35
CA ALA A 59 -6.17 -12.61 -4.47
C ALA A 59 -5.56 -11.20 -4.60
N TRP A 60 -5.51 -10.44 -3.52
CA TRP A 60 -4.94 -9.10 -3.52
C TRP A 60 -3.48 -9.05 -3.99
N GLU A 61 -2.61 -9.97 -3.55
CA GLU A 61 -1.22 -10.04 -4.00
C GLU A 61 -1.07 -10.39 -5.49
N ASN A 62 -2.07 -11.08 -6.05
CA ASN A 62 -2.15 -11.47 -7.46
C ASN A 62 -2.86 -10.43 -8.34
N LEU A 63 -3.20 -9.25 -7.80
CA LEU A 63 -3.99 -8.22 -8.47
C LEU A 63 -5.44 -8.66 -8.81
N GLU A 64 -5.93 -9.67 -8.09
CA GLU A 64 -7.27 -10.20 -8.20
C GLU A 64 -8.17 -9.64 -7.11
N GLY A 65 -9.38 -9.22 -7.49
CA GLY A 65 -10.32 -8.60 -6.58
C GLY A 65 -9.92 -7.18 -6.17
N THR A 66 -10.90 -6.43 -5.67
CA THR A 66 -10.71 -5.05 -5.18
C THR A 66 -10.97 -5.05 -3.67
N PRO A 67 -10.05 -4.53 -2.84
CA PRO A 67 -10.32 -4.36 -1.42
C PRO A 67 -11.49 -3.40 -1.22
N ASP A 68 -12.38 -3.72 -0.30
CA ASP A 68 -13.40 -2.78 0.13
C ASP A 68 -12.81 -1.70 1.05
N GLN A 69 -13.64 -0.70 1.35
CA GLN A 69 -13.28 0.41 2.23
C GLN A 69 -12.76 -0.06 3.59
N GLU A 70 -13.44 -1.03 4.22
CA GLU A 70 -13.06 -1.54 5.53
C GLU A 70 -11.69 -2.22 5.50
N SER A 71 -11.42 -2.99 4.46
CA SER A 71 -10.11 -3.62 4.23
C SER A 71 -9.01 -2.59 4.04
N LEU A 72 -9.27 -1.52 3.28
CA LEU A 72 -8.32 -0.42 3.10
C LEU A 72 -8.02 0.29 4.43
N GLU A 73 -9.03 0.50 5.28
CA GLU A 73 -8.86 1.09 6.61
C GLU A 73 -8.03 0.21 7.54
N ARG A 74 -8.28 -1.11 7.57
CA ARG A 74 -7.47 -2.05 8.36
C ARG A 74 -6.00 -2.04 7.93
N VAL A 75 -5.75 -2.02 6.63
CA VAL A 75 -4.38 -1.98 6.09
C VAL A 75 -3.70 -0.64 6.41
N ALA A 76 -4.39 0.49 6.23
CA ALA A 76 -3.86 1.81 6.57
C ALA A 76 -3.53 1.92 8.08
N ALA A 77 -4.44 1.47 8.94
CA ALA A 77 -4.23 1.46 10.39
C ALA A 77 -3.02 0.61 10.80
N LEU A 78 -2.85 -0.58 10.20
CA LEU A 78 -1.70 -1.45 10.47
C LEU A 78 -0.37 -0.87 9.93
N ARG A 79 -0.43 0.09 9.00
CA ARG A 79 0.72 0.89 8.55
C ARG A 79 0.96 2.13 9.41
N GLY A 80 0.04 2.48 10.31
CA GLY A 80 0.09 3.72 11.08
C GLY A 80 -0.24 4.97 10.23
N GLU A 81 -1.06 4.81 9.19
CA GLU A 81 -1.42 5.87 8.24
C GLU A 81 -2.93 6.17 8.30
N SER A 82 -3.32 7.39 7.95
CA SER A 82 -4.73 7.68 7.68
C SER A 82 -5.17 7.00 6.38
N LEU A 83 -6.46 6.70 6.26
CA LEU A 83 -6.99 6.11 5.02
C LEU A 83 -6.76 7.04 3.80
N LEU A 84 -6.90 8.35 3.98
CA LEU A 84 -6.71 9.32 2.90
C LEU A 84 -5.27 9.28 2.40
N ASP A 85 -4.30 9.36 3.30
CA ASP A 85 -2.88 9.30 2.96
C ASP A 85 -2.55 7.98 2.25
N PHE A 86 -3.13 6.88 2.72
CA PHE A 86 -2.93 5.58 2.12
C PHE A 86 -3.50 5.53 0.69
N LYS A 87 -4.73 6.04 0.46
CA LYS A 87 -5.32 6.11 -0.89
C LYS A 87 -4.54 7.01 -1.84
N GLU A 88 -4.03 8.14 -1.37
CA GLU A 88 -3.17 9.02 -2.16
C GLU A 88 -1.85 8.32 -2.55
N PHE A 89 -1.25 7.58 -1.61
CA PHE A 89 -0.08 6.76 -1.88
C PHE A 89 -0.39 5.65 -2.90
N LEU A 90 -1.49 4.92 -2.73
CA LEU A 90 -1.91 3.87 -3.66
C LEU A 90 -2.17 4.44 -5.06
N GLY A 91 -2.78 5.60 -5.16
CA GLY A 91 -2.96 6.32 -6.44
C GLY A 91 -1.66 6.87 -7.04
N GLY A 92 -0.53 6.81 -6.33
CA GLY A 92 0.74 7.38 -6.80
C GLY A 92 0.81 8.92 -6.72
N PHE A 93 -0.16 9.55 -6.04
CA PHE A 93 -0.19 11.00 -5.82
C PHE A 93 0.76 11.42 -4.70
N LYS A 94 1.10 10.50 -3.79
CA LYS A 94 1.96 10.76 -2.64
C LYS A 94 3.12 9.77 -2.58
N LYS A 95 4.34 10.29 -2.47
CA LYS A 95 5.53 9.45 -2.25
C LYS A 95 5.67 9.11 -0.76
N PRO A 96 6.25 7.94 -0.42
CA PRO A 96 6.58 7.62 0.96
C PRO A 96 7.50 8.67 1.58
N THR A 97 7.14 9.12 2.77
CA THR A 97 7.98 9.94 3.66
C THR A 97 9.24 9.18 4.07
N SER A 98 10.26 9.90 4.53
CA SER A 98 11.49 9.28 5.06
C SER A 98 11.20 8.31 6.21
N PHE A 99 10.24 8.65 7.07
CA PHE A 99 9.81 7.77 8.16
C PHE A 99 9.16 6.47 7.64
N GLN A 100 8.26 6.56 6.66
CA GLN A 100 7.64 5.37 6.06
C GLN A 100 8.68 4.47 5.37
N LYS A 101 9.67 5.05 4.70
CA LYS A 101 10.80 4.29 4.13
C LYS A 101 11.61 3.59 5.23
N LEU A 102 11.89 4.28 6.34
CA LEU A 102 12.58 3.69 7.48
C LEU A 102 11.78 2.52 8.06
N VAL A 103 10.48 2.68 8.30
CA VAL A 103 9.60 1.60 8.80
C VAL A 103 9.60 0.40 7.85
N GLN A 104 9.56 0.65 6.54
CA GLN A 104 9.63 -0.41 5.53
C GLN A 104 10.97 -1.16 5.59
N GLN A 105 12.08 -0.43 5.70
CA GLN A 105 13.41 -1.02 5.85
C GLN A 105 13.49 -1.89 7.10
N VAL A 106 13.04 -1.37 8.25
CA VAL A 106 13.02 -2.10 9.54
C VAL A 106 12.26 -3.43 9.46
N ARG A 107 11.20 -3.51 8.64
CA ARG A 107 10.43 -4.76 8.45
C ARG A 107 11.19 -5.83 7.67
N SER A 108 12.22 -5.45 6.91
CA SER A 108 12.98 -6.34 6.03
C SER A 108 14.43 -6.56 6.47
N ILE A 109 14.93 -5.87 7.49
CA ILE A 109 16.30 -6.05 7.95
C ILE A 109 16.46 -7.41 8.66
N PRO A 110 17.64 -8.05 8.56
CA PRO A 110 18.00 -9.23 9.35
C PRO A 110 17.92 -8.99 10.86
N ASP A 111 17.68 -10.06 11.63
CA ASP A 111 17.47 -9.98 13.09
C ASP A 111 18.70 -9.42 13.85
N ASP A 112 19.91 -9.70 13.38
CA ASP A 112 21.16 -9.18 13.94
C ASP A 112 21.32 -7.67 13.71
N GLU A 113 21.02 -7.18 12.51
CA GLU A 113 20.97 -5.74 12.22
C GLU A 113 19.84 -5.05 13.00
N LEU A 114 18.69 -5.71 13.15
CA LEU A 114 17.58 -5.22 13.95
C LEU A 114 17.96 -5.03 15.42
N ALA A 115 18.71 -5.97 15.99
CA ALA A 115 19.19 -5.88 17.36
C ALA A 115 20.10 -4.66 17.58
N VAL A 116 20.98 -4.36 16.61
CA VAL A 116 21.84 -3.16 16.64
C VAL A 116 21.00 -1.88 16.59
N LEU A 117 20.03 -1.82 15.69
CA LEU A 117 19.14 -0.67 15.57
C LEU A 117 18.31 -0.45 16.85
N LEU A 118 17.75 -1.53 17.41
CA LEU A 118 16.98 -1.48 18.66
C LEU A 118 17.83 -0.93 19.81
N ARG A 119 19.09 -1.34 19.92
CA ARG A 119 20.02 -0.80 20.92
C ARG A 119 20.22 0.71 20.74
N ALA A 120 20.55 1.16 19.52
CA ALA A 120 20.78 2.56 19.25
C ALA A 120 19.55 3.45 19.53
N ILE A 121 18.34 2.94 19.28
CA ILE A 121 17.09 3.63 19.62
C ILE A 121 16.92 3.72 21.13
N ALA A 122 17.15 2.63 21.86
CA ALA A 122 17.07 2.61 23.32
C ALA A 122 18.07 3.58 23.97
N ASP A 123 19.34 3.54 23.54
CA ASP A 123 20.39 4.44 24.05
C ASP A 123 20.01 5.91 23.82
N ARG A 124 19.38 6.24 22.69
CA ARG A 124 18.90 7.61 22.44
C ARG A 124 17.79 8.02 23.39
N ILE A 125 16.83 7.13 23.67
CA ILE A 125 15.69 7.43 24.55
C ILE A 125 16.16 7.63 26.00
N GLU A 126 17.13 6.85 26.47
CA GLU A 126 17.69 6.97 27.82
C GLU A 126 18.49 8.26 28.05
N ASN A 127 19.00 8.88 26.98
CA ASN A 127 19.77 10.12 27.03
C ASN A 127 18.91 11.41 26.89
N TYR A 128 17.58 11.28 27.01
CA TYR A 128 16.61 12.38 27.07
C TYR A 128 15.92 12.41 28.44
#